data_AF-A0A135TDW4-F1
#
_entry.id   AF-A0A135TDW4-F1
#
_cell.length_a   1.000
_cell.length_b   1.000
_cell.length_c   1.000
_cell.angle_alpha   90.00
_cell.angle_beta   90.00
_cell.angle_gamma   90.00
#
_symmetry.space_group_name_H-M   'P 1'
#
loop_
_entity.id
_entity.type
_entity.pdbx_description
1 polymer ?
#
loop_
_entity_poly.entity_id
_entity_poly.type
_entity_poly.pdbx_seq_one_letter_code
_entity_poly.pdbx_strand_id
1 'polypeptide(L)'
;MEADGSFTLNTPNAGAVKAMPPSSLLAGMARVAVVFARLIVGGDDRGVKPFVVRINDARGMCDGVVSRVPPVRAGTKPLDHSITTFYNVRLQPETLLGSASRGDNEREEFLTHIWRVSVGTLSLSIMGVSAIRAAGCIAALNSRRRLVGDRNKLPIMQFSTQQRPILEALAHGEVLHAYAKWSVGGFMNSDHNADVRRGIATFFKALVVRSSRLVHELAERCGWQGLYAHYQMSELASTFQGNSVAEGDTLVISILHLCRATYITELFQDRSESHERYIALRQLAADQLRAITEYTLRGHMGPEQELALQSEILRITANIQRMMPPLVDQEGEGRIASDQAVSSLLQVSDDTASLRVTSGERV
;
A
#
# COMPACT_ATOMS: atom_id res chain seq x y z
N MET A 1 -6.91 16.93 35.60
CA MET A 1 -8.39 17.10 35.65
C MET A 1 -8.66 18.11 36.72
N GLU A 2 -9.39 19.16 36.36
CA GLU A 2 -9.77 20.24 37.26
C GLU A 2 -10.97 19.84 38.12
N ALA A 3 -11.35 20.68 39.09
CA ALA A 3 -12.47 20.41 40.00
C ALA A 3 -13.82 20.26 39.28
N ASP A 4 -13.99 20.91 38.12
CA ASP A 4 -15.17 20.82 37.26
C ASP A 4 -15.13 19.62 36.29
N GLY A 5 -14.12 18.75 36.40
CA GLY A 5 -13.90 17.61 35.52
C GLY A 5 -13.22 17.95 34.19
N SER A 6 -12.94 19.23 33.92
CA SER A 6 -12.27 19.64 32.68
C SER A 6 -10.78 19.23 32.66
N PHE A 7 -10.19 19.25 31.46
CA PHE A 7 -8.78 18.93 31.24
C PHE A 7 -8.04 20.09 30.58
N THR A 8 -6.75 20.18 30.84
CA THR A 8 -5.85 21.10 30.14
C THR A 8 -4.86 20.29 29.32
N LEU A 9 -4.97 20.37 27.98
CA LEU A 9 -4.05 19.72 27.05
C LEU A 9 -2.87 20.65 26.75
N ASN A 10 -1.66 20.16 27.03
CA ASN A 10 -0.44 20.92 26.82
C ASN A 10 0.65 20.07 26.18
N THR A 11 1.50 20.70 25.37
CA THR A 11 2.73 20.11 24.82
C THR A 11 3.92 20.56 25.68
N PRO A 12 4.47 19.70 26.56
CA PRO A 12 5.41 20.12 27.59
C PRO A 12 6.80 20.53 27.06
N ASN A 13 7.20 20.02 25.89
CA ASN A 13 8.49 20.32 25.26
C ASN A 13 8.45 20.00 23.76
N ALA A 14 9.50 20.39 23.04
CA ALA A 14 9.62 20.17 21.59
C ALA A 14 9.59 18.69 21.17
N GLY A 15 9.96 17.75 22.05
CA GLY A 15 9.88 16.31 21.80
C GLY A 15 8.47 15.72 21.88
N ALA A 16 7.51 16.46 22.44
CA ALA A 16 6.12 16.00 22.64
C ALA A 16 5.14 16.50 21.57
N VAL A 17 5.62 17.23 20.56
CA VAL A 17 4.78 17.73 19.45
C VAL A 17 4.13 16.58 18.69
N LYS A 18 2.93 16.78 18.15
CA LYS A 18 2.29 15.79 17.28
C LYS A 18 2.75 16.00 15.85
N ALA A 19 3.42 15.01 15.28
CA ALA A 19 3.97 15.06 13.93
C ALA A 19 3.20 14.14 12.99
N MET A 20 2.92 14.63 11.78
CA MET A 20 2.29 13.95 10.64
C MET A 20 0.76 14.02 10.49
N PRO A 21 -0.09 14.27 11.52
CA PRO A 21 -1.49 14.56 11.24
C PRO A 21 -1.68 15.77 10.31
N PRO A 22 -2.59 15.71 9.33
CA PRO A 22 -2.94 16.85 8.49
C PRO A 22 -3.80 17.84 9.29
N SER A 23 -3.17 18.83 9.91
CA SER A 23 -3.82 19.75 10.88
C SER A 23 -3.76 21.23 10.47
N SER A 24 -3.18 21.57 9.33
CA SER A 24 -3.03 22.97 8.89
C SER A 24 -4.31 23.50 8.24
N LEU A 25 -4.35 24.80 7.96
CA LEU A 25 -5.49 25.42 7.27
C LEU A 25 -5.52 25.19 5.75
N LEU A 26 -4.51 24.52 5.18
CA LEU A 26 -4.32 24.43 3.72
C LEU A 26 -5.53 23.86 2.97
N ALA A 27 -6.22 22.88 3.56
CA ALA A 27 -7.38 22.24 2.93
C ALA A 27 -8.67 23.08 3.02
N GLY A 28 -8.68 24.22 3.73
CA GLY A 28 -9.87 25.06 3.90
C GLY A 28 -11.04 24.40 4.63
N MET A 29 -10.79 23.30 5.34
CA MET A 29 -11.81 22.52 6.05
C MET A 29 -11.56 22.54 7.55
N ALA A 30 -12.64 22.70 8.32
CA ALA A 30 -12.64 22.56 9.77
C ALA A 30 -12.21 21.14 10.17
N ARG A 31 -11.41 21.03 11.23
CA ARG A 31 -10.84 19.75 11.67
C ARG A 31 -11.04 19.51 13.15
N VAL A 32 -11.38 18.25 13.44
CA VAL A 32 -11.36 17.66 14.76
C VAL A 32 -10.35 16.51 14.73
N ALA A 33 -9.59 16.34 15.79
CA ALA A 33 -8.62 15.26 15.94
C ALA A 33 -8.90 14.42 17.18
N VAL A 34 -8.52 13.15 17.13
CA VAL A 34 -8.33 12.33 18.33
C VAL A 34 -6.88 12.46 18.75
N VAL A 35 -6.63 13.19 19.84
CA VAL A 35 -5.31 13.45 20.39
C VAL A 35 -5.04 12.48 21.52
N PHE A 36 -4.03 11.64 21.36
CA PHE A 36 -3.54 10.76 22.42
C PHE A 36 -2.58 11.53 23.34
N ALA A 37 -2.93 11.66 24.62
CA ALA A 37 -2.15 12.39 25.62
C ALA A 37 -2.11 11.63 26.95
N ARG A 38 -1.08 11.85 27.77
CA ARG A 38 -1.00 11.24 29.10
C ARG A 38 -1.97 11.94 30.04
N LEU A 39 -2.87 11.20 30.66
CA LEU A 39 -3.87 11.74 31.58
C LEU A 39 -3.30 11.83 33.00
N ILE A 40 -3.15 13.06 33.50
CA ILE A 40 -2.72 13.33 34.87
C ILE A 40 -3.89 13.87 35.71
N VAL A 41 -4.17 13.24 36.85
CA VAL A 41 -5.27 13.60 37.76
C VAL A 41 -4.76 13.64 39.20
N GLY A 42 -4.76 14.81 39.84
CA GLY A 42 -4.24 14.96 41.21
C GLY A 42 -2.75 14.58 41.34
N GLY A 43 -1.97 14.74 40.27
CA GLY A 43 -0.57 14.29 40.19
C GLY A 43 -0.39 12.81 39.84
N ASP A 44 -1.45 12.00 39.87
CA ASP A 44 -1.42 10.60 39.47
C ASP A 44 -1.52 10.45 37.95
N ASP A 45 -0.70 9.55 37.42
CA ASP A 45 -0.50 9.33 36.00
C ASP A 45 -1.25 8.08 35.55
N ARG A 46 -2.28 8.31 34.74
CA ARG A 46 -3.26 7.31 34.34
C ARG A 46 -3.07 6.79 32.92
N GLY A 47 -1.86 6.96 32.38
CA GLY A 47 -1.47 6.44 31.08
C GLY A 47 -1.98 7.29 29.91
N VAL A 48 -1.80 6.77 28.69
CA VAL A 48 -2.17 7.46 27.45
C VAL A 48 -3.65 7.28 27.14
N LYS A 49 -4.39 8.39 27.02
CA LYS A 49 -5.82 8.41 26.74
C LYS A 49 -6.14 9.23 25.48
N PRO A 50 -7.16 8.82 24.70
CA PRO A 50 -7.63 9.57 23.54
C PRO A 50 -8.61 10.70 23.91
N PHE A 51 -8.39 11.89 23.38
CA PHE A 51 -9.24 13.07 23.55
C PHE A 51 -9.72 13.61 22.20
N VAL A 52 -10.98 13.99 22.11
CA VAL A 52 -11.53 14.72 20.94
C VAL A 52 -11.19 16.20 21.08
N VAL A 53 -10.44 16.74 20.11
CA VAL A 53 -9.94 18.12 20.15
C VAL A 53 -10.29 18.83 18.85
N ARG A 54 -10.91 20.00 18.95
CA ARG A 54 -11.08 20.91 17.80
C ARG A 54 -9.73 21.53 17.45
N ILE A 55 -9.33 21.43 16.20
CA ILE A 55 -8.02 21.87 15.72
C ILE A 55 -8.13 23.22 15.01
N ASN A 56 -9.09 23.33 14.11
CA ASN A 56 -9.38 24.55 13.37
C ASN A 56 -10.85 24.59 12.94
N ASP A 57 -11.31 25.79 12.63
CA ASP A 57 -12.63 26.08 12.09
C ASP A 57 -12.55 27.12 10.95
N ALA A 58 -13.70 27.64 10.53
CA ALA A 58 -13.79 28.65 9.46
C ALA A 58 -13.05 29.97 9.78
N ARG A 59 -12.72 30.24 11.04
CA ARG A 59 -12.01 31.44 11.49
C ARG A 59 -10.50 31.22 11.58
N GLY A 60 -10.03 29.97 11.52
CA GLY A 60 -8.61 29.62 11.59
C GLY A 60 -8.34 28.55 12.64
N MET A 61 -7.12 28.52 13.16
CA MET A 61 -6.72 27.59 14.23
C MET A 61 -7.47 27.90 15.52
N CYS A 62 -7.88 26.86 16.26
CA CYS A 62 -8.50 27.04 17.57
C CYS A 62 -7.50 27.57 18.61
N ASP A 63 -7.99 28.25 19.64
CA ASP A 63 -7.18 28.83 20.71
C ASP A 63 -6.23 27.80 21.34
N GLY A 64 -4.96 28.19 21.47
CA GLY A 64 -3.91 27.33 21.99
C GLY A 64 -3.43 26.22 21.04
N VAL A 65 -3.98 26.09 19.83
CA VAL A 65 -3.52 25.12 18.82
C VAL A 65 -2.64 25.81 17.79
N VAL A 66 -1.39 25.35 17.66
CA VAL A 66 -0.46 25.83 16.64
C VAL A 66 -0.12 24.69 15.70
N SER A 67 -0.23 24.94 14.39
CA SER A 67 0.10 23.97 13.35
C SER A 67 1.12 24.57 12.38
N ARG A 68 2.18 23.81 12.10
CA ARG A 68 3.23 24.19 11.14
C ARG A 68 3.44 23.09 10.11
N VAL A 69 3.34 23.44 8.84
CA VAL A 69 3.63 22.54 7.73
C VAL A 69 5.17 22.44 7.58
N PRO A 70 5.77 21.23 7.63
CA PRO A 70 7.18 21.02 7.33
C PRO A 70 7.43 21.16 5.81
N PRO A 71 8.70 21.23 5.37
CA PRO A 71 9.02 21.21 3.95
C PRO A 71 8.41 20.01 3.21
N VAL A 72 8.13 20.22 1.92
CA VAL A 72 7.57 19.18 1.04
C VAL A 72 8.55 18.01 0.94
N ARG A 73 8.05 16.78 1.13
CA ARG A 73 8.80 15.54 0.90
C ARG A 73 8.75 15.13 -0.57
N ALA A 74 9.77 14.44 -1.05
CA ALA A 74 9.72 13.76 -2.35
C ALA A 74 8.64 12.67 -2.35
N GLY A 75 8.04 12.41 -3.52
CA GLY A 75 6.93 11.48 -3.66
C GLY A 75 5.58 12.18 -3.79
N THR A 76 4.53 11.51 -3.34
CA THR A 76 3.15 12.03 -3.48
C THR A 76 3.00 13.45 -2.99
N LYS A 77 2.18 14.21 -3.73
CA LYS A 77 1.70 15.54 -3.33
C LYS A 77 1.27 15.48 -1.87
N PRO A 78 1.95 16.21 -0.97
CA PRO A 78 1.74 16.03 0.44
C PRO A 78 0.29 16.40 0.79
N LEU A 79 -0.40 15.50 1.50
CA LEU A 79 -1.38 15.96 2.49
C LEU A 79 -0.67 17.00 3.36
N ASP A 80 -1.43 17.92 3.94
CA ASP A 80 -0.89 18.99 4.79
C ASP A 80 -0.44 18.47 6.17
N HIS A 81 0.29 17.35 6.17
CA HIS A 81 1.03 16.77 7.28
C HIS A 81 1.73 17.88 8.02
N SER A 82 1.46 17.97 9.32
CA SER A 82 1.85 19.12 10.11
C SER A 82 2.49 18.70 11.42
N ILE A 83 3.21 19.64 12.01
CA ILE A 83 3.65 19.59 13.39
C ILE A 83 2.67 20.43 14.20
N THR A 84 1.97 19.78 15.13
CA THR A 84 0.93 20.40 15.96
C THR A 84 1.41 20.51 17.40
N THR A 85 1.24 21.68 17.98
CA THR A 85 1.56 22.01 19.37
C THR A 85 0.32 22.55 20.04
N PHE A 86 0.11 22.15 21.29
CA PHE A 86 -1.01 22.56 22.13
C PHE A 86 -0.49 23.37 23.32
N TYR A 87 -1.05 24.56 23.54
CA TYR A 87 -0.73 25.47 24.62
C TYR A 87 -1.95 25.66 25.51
N ASN A 88 -1.99 24.94 26.62
CA ASN A 88 -3.06 25.02 27.63
C ASN A 88 -4.48 24.99 27.04
N VAL A 89 -4.73 24.07 26.10
CA VAL A 89 -6.05 23.94 25.46
C VAL A 89 -7.03 23.32 26.45
N ARG A 90 -8.08 24.06 26.81
CA ARG A 90 -9.10 23.58 27.74
C ARG A 90 -10.05 22.62 27.03
N LEU A 91 -10.22 21.43 27.59
CA LEU A 91 -11.09 20.37 27.09
C LEU A 91 -12.17 20.05 28.12
N GLN A 92 -13.40 19.85 27.64
CA GLN A 92 -14.52 19.47 28.49
C GLN A 92 -14.46 17.97 28.86
N PRO A 93 -15.11 17.54 29.97
CA PRO A 93 -15.09 16.14 30.40
C PRO A 93 -15.45 15.13 29.29
N GLU A 94 -16.41 15.49 28.44
CA GLU A 94 -16.97 14.64 27.38
C GLU A 94 -16.00 14.42 26.21
N THR A 95 -14.89 15.16 26.17
CA THR A 95 -13.86 14.98 25.14
C THR A 95 -13.04 13.72 25.33
N LEU A 96 -12.98 13.17 26.55
CA LEU A 96 -12.28 11.93 26.84
C LEU A 96 -13.05 10.74 26.25
N LEU A 97 -12.39 9.96 25.39
CA LEU A 97 -12.95 8.72 24.85
C LEU A 97 -12.56 7.53 25.74
N GLY A 98 -13.53 7.02 26.49
CA GLY A 98 -13.34 5.88 27.39
C GLY A 98 -13.14 6.29 28.86
N SER A 99 -12.54 5.42 29.66
CA SER A 99 -12.40 5.63 31.10
C SER A 99 -11.21 6.53 31.47
N ALA A 100 -11.44 7.41 32.46
CA ALA A 100 -10.41 8.19 33.13
C ALA A 100 -9.61 7.40 34.18
N SER A 101 -9.97 6.15 34.45
CA SER A 101 -9.21 5.26 35.34
C SER A 101 -7.91 4.80 34.69
N ARG A 102 -6.90 4.51 35.50
CA ARG A 102 -5.70 3.82 35.04
C ARG A 102 -6.05 2.37 34.72
N GLY A 103 -5.67 1.86 33.55
CA GLY A 103 -5.82 0.44 33.22
C GLY A 103 -4.81 -0.43 33.98
N ASP A 104 -5.17 -1.68 34.25
CA ASP A 104 -4.30 -2.65 34.93
C ASP A 104 -3.03 -2.96 34.10
N ASN A 105 -3.17 -2.97 32.77
CA ASN A 105 -2.10 -3.16 31.81
C ASN A 105 -2.10 -2.01 30.79
N GLU A 106 -1.24 -1.01 31.02
CA GLU A 106 -1.14 0.20 30.19
C GLU A 106 -0.89 -0.13 28.70
N ARG A 107 -0.14 -1.19 28.41
CA ARG A 107 0.17 -1.60 27.04
C ARG A 107 -1.05 -2.17 26.32
N GLU A 108 -1.81 -3.04 26.98
CA GLU A 108 -3.02 -3.62 26.40
C GLU A 108 -4.13 -2.58 26.22
N GLU A 109 -4.27 -1.68 27.18
CA GLU A 109 -5.17 -0.53 27.08
C GLU A 109 -4.81 0.36 25.88
N PHE A 110 -3.53 0.72 25.73
CA PHE A 110 -3.06 1.51 24.60
C PHE A 110 -3.33 0.81 23.25
N LEU A 111 -2.99 -0.48 23.13
CA LEU A 111 -3.25 -1.28 21.92
C LEU A 111 -4.75 -1.35 21.58
N THR A 112 -5.60 -1.39 22.60
CA THR A 112 -7.06 -1.34 22.44
C THR A 112 -7.49 0.01 21.89
N HIS A 113 -6.96 1.11 22.40
CA HIS A 113 -7.29 2.44 21.87
C HIS A 113 -6.83 2.66 20.43
N ILE A 114 -5.71 2.05 20.02
CA ILE A 114 -5.17 2.18 18.65
C ILE A 114 -5.55 1.03 17.72
N TRP A 115 -6.56 0.22 18.03
CA TRP A 115 -6.89 -0.99 17.26
C TRP A 115 -7.08 -0.74 15.75
N ARG A 116 -7.57 0.45 15.38
CA ARG A 116 -7.79 0.90 14.00
C ARG A 116 -6.52 1.10 13.18
N VAL A 117 -5.35 1.22 13.82
CA VAL A 117 -4.05 1.29 13.12
C VAL A 117 -3.92 0.13 12.15
N SER A 118 -4.32 -1.08 12.56
CA SER A 118 -4.28 -2.29 11.73
C SER A 118 -5.12 -2.18 10.45
N VAL A 119 -6.21 -1.42 10.48
CA VAL A 119 -7.03 -1.13 9.29
C VAL A 119 -6.22 -0.27 8.31
N GLY A 120 -5.55 0.77 8.84
CA GLY A 120 -4.65 1.63 8.06
C GLY A 120 -3.45 0.87 7.51
N THR A 121 -2.83 0.00 8.31
CA THR A 121 -1.74 -0.89 7.90
C THR A 121 -2.13 -1.71 6.67
N LEU A 122 -3.33 -2.31 6.68
CA LEU A 122 -3.83 -3.10 5.57
C LEU A 122 -4.16 -2.23 4.35
N SER A 123 -4.94 -1.16 4.53
CA SER A 123 -5.42 -0.33 3.42
C SER A 123 -4.29 0.41 2.69
N LEU A 124 -3.33 1.01 3.40
CA LEU A 124 -2.17 1.65 2.79
C LEU A 124 -1.29 0.65 2.05
N SER A 125 -1.18 -0.58 2.57
CA SER A 125 -0.42 -1.65 1.91
C SER A 125 -1.07 -2.09 0.60
N ILE A 126 -2.41 -2.12 0.51
CA ILE A 126 -3.11 -2.48 -0.73
C ILE A 126 -2.73 -1.53 -1.88
N MET A 127 -2.52 -0.25 -1.60
CA MET A 127 -2.07 0.72 -2.61
C MET A 127 -0.72 0.32 -3.25
N GLY A 128 0.16 -0.35 -2.50
CA GLY A 128 1.46 -0.80 -2.99
C GLY A 128 1.35 -1.87 -4.06
N VAL A 129 0.33 -2.71 -3.98
CA VAL A 129 0.02 -3.73 -5.01
C VAL A 129 -0.31 -3.04 -6.33
N SER A 130 -1.16 -2.03 -6.30
CA SER A 130 -1.52 -1.25 -7.50
C SER A 130 -0.31 -0.56 -8.11
N ALA A 131 0.58 0.00 -7.28
CA ALA A 131 1.78 0.68 -7.74
C ALA A 131 2.78 -0.27 -8.41
N ILE A 132 3.00 -1.46 -7.85
CA ILE A 132 3.86 -2.50 -8.44
C ILE A 132 3.33 -2.90 -9.83
N ARG A 133 2.01 -3.15 -9.94
CA ARG A 133 1.36 -3.52 -11.20
C ARG A 133 1.45 -2.41 -12.25
N ALA A 134 1.16 -1.17 -11.85
CA ALA A 134 1.26 -0.01 -12.73
C ALA A 134 2.69 0.21 -13.21
N ALA A 135 3.68 0.18 -12.31
CA ALA A 135 5.09 0.32 -12.65
C ALA A 135 5.57 -0.78 -13.60
N GLY A 136 5.20 -2.04 -13.34
CA GLY A 136 5.53 -3.18 -14.21
C GLY A 136 4.96 -3.01 -15.62
N CYS A 137 3.70 -2.60 -15.73
CA CYS A 137 3.06 -2.34 -17.03
C CYS A 137 3.72 -1.17 -17.78
N ILE A 138 3.95 -0.04 -17.10
CA ILE A 138 4.62 1.13 -17.68
C ILE A 138 6.01 0.77 -18.19
N ALA A 139 6.80 0.05 -17.38
CA ALA A 139 8.14 -0.38 -17.76
C ALA A 139 8.13 -1.38 -18.93
N ALA A 140 7.17 -2.30 -18.98
CA ALA A 140 6.99 -3.22 -20.11
C ALA A 140 6.69 -2.46 -21.41
N LEU A 141 5.72 -1.53 -21.37
CA LEU A 141 5.33 -0.73 -22.53
C LEU A 141 6.47 0.18 -23.00
N ASN A 142 7.19 0.82 -22.07
CA ASN A 142 8.37 1.63 -22.40
C ASN A 142 9.46 0.77 -23.05
N SER A 143 9.76 -0.40 -22.48
CA SER A 143 10.81 -1.30 -22.97
C SER A 143 10.50 -1.88 -24.35
N ARG A 144 9.22 -2.11 -24.68
CA ARG A 144 8.79 -2.54 -26.01
C ARG A 144 8.96 -1.47 -27.08
N ARG A 145 8.80 -0.19 -26.70
CA ARG A 145 8.90 0.95 -27.63
C ARG A 145 10.34 1.46 -27.79
N ARG A 146 11.16 1.35 -26.74
CA ARG A 146 12.53 1.86 -26.73
C ARG A 146 13.46 0.94 -27.51
N LEU A 147 13.93 1.42 -28.65
CA LEU A 147 14.87 0.69 -29.50
C LEU A 147 16.32 1.03 -29.14
N VAL A 148 17.19 0.03 -29.20
CA VAL A 148 18.65 0.14 -29.02
C VAL A 148 19.37 -0.61 -30.13
N GLY A 149 20.60 -0.20 -30.43
CA GLY A 149 21.39 -0.73 -31.56
C GLY A 149 21.58 0.32 -32.66
N ASP A 150 22.63 0.12 -33.46
CA ASP A 150 23.04 1.03 -34.53
C ASP A 150 22.25 0.75 -35.83
N ARG A 151 22.62 -0.30 -36.56
CA ARG A 151 22.02 -0.66 -37.85
C ARG A 151 20.70 -1.43 -37.72
N ASN A 152 20.65 -2.39 -36.80
CA ASN A 152 19.46 -3.20 -36.51
C ASN A 152 18.95 -2.80 -35.13
N LYS A 153 17.96 -1.90 -35.11
CA LYS A 153 17.33 -1.42 -33.89
C LYS A 153 16.41 -2.49 -33.32
N LEU A 154 16.70 -2.94 -32.11
CA LEU A 154 15.92 -3.93 -31.38
C LEU A 154 15.27 -3.30 -30.15
N PRO A 155 14.03 -3.65 -29.79
CA PRO A 155 13.45 -3.25 -28.52
C PRO A 155 14.34 -3.69 -27.36
N ILE A 156 14.58 -2.80 -26.39
CA ILE A 156 15.35 -3.12 -25.19
C ILE A 156 14.65 -4.21 -24.35
N MET A 157 13.35 -4.42 -24.56
CA MET A 157 12.62 -5.56 -24.00
C MET A 157 13.22 -6.91 -24.38
N GLN A 158 14.07 -7.04 -25.40
CA GLN A 158 14.70 -8.32 -25.76
C GLN A 158 15.84 -8.75 -24.82
N PHE A 159 16.34 -7.85 -23.96
CA PHE A 159 17.43 -8.17 -23.05
C PHE A 159 16.91 -8.71 -21.71
N SER A 160 17.42 -9.86 -21.29
CA SER A 160 17.04 -10.53 -20.03
C SER A 160 17.15 -9.62 -18.80
N THR A 161 18.16 -8.75 -18.78
CA THR A 161 18.40 -7.76 -17.72
C THR A 161 17.34 -6.66 -17.65
N GLN A 162 16.66 -6.37 -18.76
CA GLN A 162 15.52 -5.46 -18.81
C GLN A 162 14.23 -6.18 -18.42
N GLN A 163 14.06 -7.42 -18.88
CA GLN A 163 12.84 -8.21 -18.68
C GLN A 163 12.65 -8.60 -17.21
N ARG A 164 13.68 -9.18 -16.59
CA ARG A 164 13.58 -9.80 -15.26
C ARG A 164 12.83 -8.95 -14.21
N PRO A 165 13.20 -7.68 -13.95
CA PRO A 165 12.48 -6.88 -12.96
C PRO A 165 11.03 -6.57 -13.37
N ILE A 166 10.74 -6.46 -14.67
CA ILE A 166 9.39 -6.26 -15.19
C ILE A 166 8.52 -7.49 -14.90
N LEU A 167 9.03 -8.68 -15.22
CA LEU A 167 8.33 -9.93 -14.99
C LEU A 167 8.12 -10.19 -13.50
N GLU A 168 9.13 -9.90 -12.68
CA GLU A 168 9.05 -10.01 -11.23
C GLU A 168 7.95 -9.11 -10.66
N ALA A 169 7.87 -7.86 -11.11
CA ALA A 169 6.83 -6.93 -10.68
C ALA A 169 5.42 -7.36 -11.12
N LEU A 170 5.24 -7.84 -12.35
CA LEU A 170 3.94 -8.33 -12.82
C LEU A 170 3.49 -9.57 -12.02
N ALA A 171 4.39 -10.53 -11.82
CA ALA A 171 4.11 -11.73 -11.03
C ALA A 171 3.81 -11.38 -9.56
N HIS A 172 4.63 -10.54 -8.92
CA HIS A 172 4.40 -10.08 -7.56
C HIS A 172 3.09 -9.31 -7.45
N GLY A 173 2.75 -8.49 -8.45
CA GLY A 173 1.51 -7.71 -8.48
C GLY A 173 0.27 -8.60 -8.43
N GLU A 174 0.22 -9.68 -9.21
CA GLU A 174 -0.91 -10.62 -9.21
C GLU A 174 -0.98 -11.45 -7.92
N VAL A 175 0.16 -11.97 -7.45
CA VAL A 175 0.22 -12.74 -6.19
C VAL A 175 -0.17 -11.87 -5.00
N LEU A 176 0.32 -10.63 -4.93
CA LEU A 176 -0.03 -9.72 -3.84
C LEU A 176 -1.47 -9.21 -3.94
N HIS A 177 -2.05 -9.14 -5.14
CA HIS A 177 -3.47 -8.82 -5.30
C HIS A 177 -4.36 -9.94 -4.76
N ALA A 178 -4.02 -11.20 -5.06
CA ALA A 178 -4.66 -12.36 -4.48
C ALA A 178 -4.50 -12.37 -2.94
N TYR A 179 -3.28 -12.14 -2.46
CA TYR A 179 -2.99 -12.10 -1.04
C TYR A 179 -3.72 -10.95 -0.32
N ALA A 180 -3.90 -9.81 -0.98
CA ALA A 180 -4.70 -8.70 -0.44
C ALA A 180 -6.13 -9.11 -0.16
N LYS A 181 -6.78 -9.85 -1.08
CA LYS A 181 -8.15 -10.36 -0.89
C LYS A 181 -8.22 -11.32 0.29
N TRP A 182 -7.27 -12.26 0.36
CA TRP A 182 -7.17 -13.20 1.49
C TRP A 182 -6.97 -12.46 2.82
N SER A 183 -6.06 -11.47 2.86
CA SER A 183 -5.79 -10.67 4.05
C SER A 183 -6.99 -9.83 4.48
N VAL A 184 -7.74 -9.24 3.55
CA VAL A 184 -8.99 -8.51 3.86
C VAL A 184 -10.05 -9.45 4.41
N GLY A 185 -10.27 -10.61 3.77
CA GLY A 185 -11.21 -11.61 4.24
C GLY A 185 -10.87 -12.11 5.65
N GLY A 186 -9.61 -12.50 5.88
CA GLY A 186 -9.13 -12.92 7.19
C GLY A 186 -9.18 -11.79 8.23
N PHE A 187 -8.91 -10.54 7.85
CA PHE A 187 -9.01 -9.41 8.77
C PHE A 187 -10.46 -9.07 9.15
N MET A 188 -11.42 -9.29 8.24
CA MET A 188 -12.85 -9.04 8.47
C MET A 188 -13.55 -10.19 9.20
N ASN A 189 -13.01 -11.42 9.17
CA ASN A 189 -13.60 -12.57 9.86
C ASN A 189 -13.81 -12.29 11.37
N SER A 190 -15.06 -12.36 11.82
CA SER A 190 -15.50 -12.18 13.22
C SER A 190 -14.80 -13.12 14.19
N ASP A 191 -14.47 -14.33 13.75
CA ASP A 191 -13.92 -15.41 14.59
C ASP A 191 -12.46 -15.14 14.97
N HIS A 192 -11.76 -14.30 14.20
CA HIS A 192 -10.40 -13.92 14.53
C HIS A 192 -10.35 -12.85 15.61
N ASN A 193 -9.57 -13.14 16.67
CA ASN A 193 -9.26 -12.17 17.72
C ASN A 193 -8.42 -10.99 17.18
N ALA A 194 -8.32 -9.92 17.98
CA ALA A 194 -7.64 -8.69 17.58
C ALA A 194 -6.13 -8.89 17.32
N ASP A 195 -5.51 -9.88 17.98
CA ASP A 195 -4.12 -10.24 17.69
C ASP A 195 -4.02 -10.80 16.28
N VAL A 196 -4.71 -11.89 15.96
CA VAL A 196 -4.69 -12.53 14.62
C VAL A 196 -4.88 -11.51 13.50
N ARG A 197 -5.86 -10.60 13.63
CA ARG A 197 -6.09 -9.52 12.66
C ARG A 197 -4.89 -8.59 12.49
N ARG A 198 -4.22 -8.18 13.58
CA ARG A 198 -2.97 -7.40 13.52
C ARG A 198 -1.84 -8.15 12.82
N GLY A 199 -1.74 -9.45 13.09
CA GLY A 199 -0.76 -10.32 12.43
C GLY A 199 -0.96 -10.35 10.92
N ILE A 200 -2.18 -10.61 10.45
CA ILE A 200 -2.53 -10.63 9.03
C ILE A 200 -2.13 -9.31 8.34
N ALA A 201 -2.51 -8.17 8.92
CA ALA A 201 -2.17 -6.85 8.39
C ALA A 201 -0.65 -6.62 8.34
N THR A 202 0.07 -7.06 9.38
CA THR A 202 1.53 -6.94 9.48
C THR A 202 2.25 -7.76 8.42
N PHE A 203 1.90 -9.05 8.26
CA PHE A 203 2.50 -9.92 7.25
C PHE A 203 2.25 -9.40 5.83
N PHE A 204 1.01 -8.99 5.56
CA PHE A 204 0.66 -8.38 4.28
C PHE A 204 1.50 -7.13 3.99
N LYS A 205 1.58 -6.21 4.96
CA LYS A 205 2.42 -5.01 4.82
C LYS A 205 3.88 -5.34 4.57
N ALA A 206 4.45 -6.28 5.32
CA ALA A 206 5.86 -6.64 5.17
C ALA A 206 6.19 -7.13 3.76
N LEU A 207 5.33 -7.98 3.18
CA LEU A 207 5.50 -8.47 1.82
C LEU A 207 5.33 -7.36 0.77
N VAL A 208 4.29 -6.52 0.90
CA VAL A 208 4.06 -5.44 -0.06
C VAL A 208 5.18 -4.41 -0.01
N VAL A 209 5.62 -3.98 1.18
CA VAL A 209 6.73 -3.02 1.36
C VAL A 209 8.04 -3.57 0.79
N ARG A 210 8.28 -4.88 0.92
CA ARG A 210 9.44 -5.51 0.28
C ARG A 210 9.34 -5.44 -1.24
N SER A 211 8.20 -5.84 -1.81
CA SER A 211 8.00 -5.89 -3.25
C SER A 211 7.89 -4.52 -3.90
N SER A 212 7.44 -3.49 -3.18
CA SER A 212 7.33 -2.12 -3.72
C SER A 212 8.69 -1.50 -4.08
N ARG A 213 9.79 -2.06 -3.57
CA ARG A 213 11.16 -1.68 -3.98
C ARG A 213 11.42 -1.90 -5.47
N LEU A 214 10.70 -2.82 -6.11
CA LEU A 214 10.76 -3.03 -7.56
C LEU A 214 10.36 -1.77 -8.34
N VAL A 215 9.47 -0.93 -7.80
CA VAL A 215 9.05 0.31 -8.48
C VAL A 215 10.23 1.24 -8.75
N HIS A 216 11.20 1.30 -7.81
CA HIS A 216 12.40 2.10 -7.99
C HIS A 216 13.29 1.54 -9.09
N GLU A 217 13.57 0.23 -9.06
CA GLU A 217 14.37 -0.43 -10.12
C GLU A 217 13.71 -0.28 -11.49
N LEU A 218 12.39 -0.42 -11.59
CA LEU A 218 11.66 -0.26 -12.84
C LEU A 218 11.72 1.17 -13.38
N ALA A 219 11.79 2.18 -12.51
CA ALA A 219 12.00 3.57 -12.94
C ALA A 219 13.37 3.72 -13.62
N GLU A 220 14.41 3.09 -13.08
CA GLU A 220 15.74 3.06 -13.68
C GLU A 220 15.75 2.32 -15.03
N ARG A 221 14.96 1.25 -15.16
CA ARG A 221 14.77 0.52 -16.44
C ARG A 221 14.13 1.39 -17.53
N CYS A 222 13.33 2.39 -17.17
CA CYS A 222 12.81 3.38 -18.10
C CYS A 222 13.83 4.48 -18.46
N GLY A 223 15.02 4.46 -17.86
CA GLY A 223 16.04 5.50 -18.01
C GLY A 223 15.59 6.84 -17.42
N TRP A 224 16.12 7.94 -17.96
CA TRP A 224 15.79 9.29 -17.47
C TRP A 224 14.30 9.61 -17.53
N GLN A 225 13.55 8.99 -18.46
CA GLN A 225 12.10 9.20 -18.59
C GLN A 225 11.33 8.70 -17.36
N GLY A 226 11.79 7.60 -16.73
CA GLY A 226 11.17 7.05 -15.52
C GLY A 226 11.21 7.99 -14.31
N LEU A 227 12.09 9.01 -14.36
CA LEU A 227 12.21 10.03 -13.32
C LEU A 227 11.21 11.18 -13.46
N TYR A 228 10.52 11.29 -14.59
CA TYR A 228 9.56 12.37 -14.83
C TYR A 228 8.21 12.06 -14.17
N ALA A 229 7.58 13.08 -13.62
CA ALA A 229 6.32 12.96 -12.87
C ALA A 229 5.18 12.28 -13.66
N HIS A 230 5.14 12.42 -14.99
CA HIS A 230 4.10 11.78 -15.81
C HIS A 230 4.24 10.24 -15.89
N TYR A 231 5.41 9.67 -15.60
CA TYR A 231 5.58 8.22 -15.41
C TYR A 231 5.11 7.77 -14.01
N GLN A 232 5.03 8.68 -13.04
CA GLN A 232 4.61 8.44 -11.65
C GLN A 232 5.49 7.46 -10.85
N MET A 233 6.46 6.77 -11.45
CA MET A 233 7.21 5.69 -10.80
C MET A 233 8.09 6.18 -9.66
N SER A 234 8.88 7.24 -9.86
CA SER A 234 9.68 7.83 -8.78
C SER A 234 8.80 8.39 -7.67
N GLU A 235 7.66 8.99 -8.03
CA GLU A 235 6.70 9.52 -7.06
C GLU A 235 6.15 8.40 -6.18
N LEU A 236 5.66 7.32 -6.81
CA LEU A 236 5.14 6.14 -6.15
C LEU A 236 6.21 5.44 -5.29
N ALA A 237 7.43 5.29 -5.79
CA ALA A 237 8.53 4.69 -5.04
C ALA A 237 8.80 5.43 -3.72
N SER A 238 8.89 6.77 -3.77
CA SER A 238 9.05 7.60 -2.57
C SER A 238 7.84 7.52 -1.63
N THR A 239 6.62 7.46 -2.17
CA THR A 239 5.40 7.28 -1.36
C THR A 239 5.40 5.97 -0.59
N PHE A 240 5.80 4.86 -1.21
CA PHE A 240 5.84 3.56 -0.53
C PHE A 240 6.99 3.41 0.46
N GLN A 241 8.06 4.18 0.29
CA GLN A 241 9.06 4.33 1.35
C GLN A 241 8.43 5.00 2.60
N GLY A 242 7.56 5.99 2.43
CA GLY A 242 6.78 6.54 3.54
C GLY A 242 5.89 5.49 4.22
N ASN A 243 5.26 4.62 3.41
CA ASN A 243 4.38 3.56 3.92
C ASN A 243 5.13 2.51 4.77
N SER A 244 6.43 2.30 4.58
CA SER A 244 7.20 1.39 5.43
C SER A 244 7.28 1.84 6.89
N VAL A 245 7.05 3.13 7.15
CA VAL A 245 7.13 3.75 8.49
C VAL A 245 5.74 4.11 9.04
N ALA A 246 4.80 4.51 8.18
CA ALA A 246 3.44 4.86 8.56
C ALA A 246 2.67 3.67 9.15
N GLU A 247 1.73 3.87 10.09
CA GLU A 247 0.94 2.79 10.72
C GLU A 247 1.81 1.68 11.35
N GLY A 248 2.97 2.06 11.89
CA GLY A 248 3.95 1.18 12.52
C GLY A 248 5.08 0.82 11.56
N ASP A 249 6.32 1.10 11.97
CA ASP A 249 7.51 0.70 11.22
C ASP A 249 7.48 -0.81 10.94
N THR A 250 7.64 -1.20 9.68
CA THR A 250 7.49 -2.59 9.22
C THR A 250 8.39 -3.55 10.00
N LEU A 251 9.63 -3.16 10.33
CA LEU A 251 10.53 -4.02 11.09
C LEU A 251 10.06 -4.15 12.54
N VAL A 252 9.72 -3.04 13.17
CA VAL A 252 9.25 -3.01 14.57
C VAL A 252 7.99 -3.87 14.75
N ILE A 253 6.99 -3.69 13.88
CA ILE A 253 5.76 -4.49 13.97
C ILE A 253 6.01 -5.96 13.61
N SER A 254 6.94 -6.26 12.70
CA SER A 254 7.30 -7.64 12.39
C SER A 254 7.90 -8.34 13.59
N ILE A 255 8.84 -7.70 14.31
CA ILE A 255 9.42 -8.25 15.54
C ILE A 255 8.33 -8.44 16.60
N LEU A 256 7.49 -7.42 16.81
CA LEU A 256 6.42 -7.44 17.80
C LEU A 256 5.46 -8.62 17.63
N HIS A 257 5.09 -8.90 16.37
CA HIS A 257 4.11 -9.94 16.04
C HIS A 257 4.76 -11.33 15.85
N LEU A 258 5.99 -11.41 15.31
CA LEU A 258 6.72 -12.68 15.19
C LEU A 258 7.15 -13.26 16.54
N CYS A 259 7.49 -12.41 17.53
CA CYS A 259 7.87 -12.87 18.87
C CYS A 259 6.68 -13.40 19.70
N ARG A 260 5.44 -13.14 19.29
CA ARG A 260 4.24 -13.73 19.90
C ARG A 260 3.99 -15.09 19.23
N ALA A 261 4.53 -16.15 19.79
CA ALA A 261 4.51 -17.54 19.26
C ALA A 261 3.11 -18.09 18.88
N THR A 262 2.03 -17.45 19.30
CA THR A 262 0.63 -17.83 18.99
C THR A 262 0.24 -17.61 17.52
N TYR A 263 0.83 -16.64 16.82
CA TYR A 263 0.44 -16.28 15.44
C TYR A 263 0.67 -17.40 14.41
N ILE A 264 1.80 -18.11 14.53
CA ILE A 264 2.12 -19.23 13.64
C ILE A 264 1.27 -20.46 13.99
N THR A 265 0.86 -20.59 15.25
CA THR A 265 0.14 -21.80 15.65
C THR A 265 -1.33 -21.71 15.26
N GLU A 266 -2.02 -20.57 15.44
CA GLU A 266 -3.44 -20.42 15.06
C GLU A 266 -3.65 -20.24 13.54
N LEU A 267 -2.81 -19.45 12.83
CA LEU A 267 -2.94 -19.28 11.37
C LEU A 267 -2.58 -20.56 10.58
N PHE A 268 -1.79 -21.45 11.17
CA PHE A 268 -1.37 -22.72 10.56
C PHE A 268 -1.90 -23.96 11.32
N GLN A 269 -2.91 -23.79 12.20
CA GLN A 269 -3.55 -24.89 12.92
C GLN A 269 -4.53 -25.67 12.04
N ASP A 270 -4.98 -25.10 10.93
CA ASP A 270 -5.75 -25.82 9.90
C ASP A 270 -4.77 -26.59 8.98
N ARG A 271 -4.25 -27.68 9.55
CA ARG A 271 -3.10 -28.46 9.08
C ARG A 271 -3.46 -29.41 7.94
N SER A 272 -3.61 -28.90 6.72
CA SER A 272 -3.18 -29.58 5.47
C SER A 272 -3.43 -28.67 4.27
N GLU A 273 -4.68 -28.23 4.08
CA GLU A 273 -5.09 -27.51 2.88
C GLU A 273 -4.49 -26.12 2.77
N SER A 274 -4.44 -25.32 3.83
CA SER A 274 -3.96 -23.94 3.75
C SER A 274 -2.44 -23.85 3.54
N HIS A 275 -1.69 -24.80 4.11
CA HIS A 275 -0.24 -24.92 3.93
C HIS A 275 0.11 -25.43 2.52
N GLU A 276 -0.60 -26.46 2.05
CA GLU A 276 -0.49 -26.94 0.67
C GLU A 276 -0.89 -25.87 -0.34
N ARG A 277 -1.97 -25.11 -0.09
CA ARG A 277 -2.40 -23.99 -0.94
C ARG A 277 -1.37 -22.87 -0.98
N TYR A 278 -0.73 -22.52 0.14
CA TYR A 278 0.35 -21.52 0.16
C TYR A 278 1.60 -22.00 -0.59
N ILE A 279 2.03 -23.25 -0.37
CA ILE A 279 3.14 -23.85 -1.12
C ILE A 279 2.82 -23.91 -2.62
N ALA A 280 1.60 -24.31 -2.97
CA ALA A 280 1.12 -24.38 -4.35
C ALA A 280 1.02 -22.99 -4.98
N LEU A 281 0.56 -21.97 -4.26
CA LEU A 281 0.57 -20.57 -4.73
C LEU A 281 1.99 -20.07 -4.97
N ARG A 282 2.93 -20.37 -4.06
CA ARG A 282 4.35 -20.05 -4.23
C ARG A 282 4.96 -20.78 -5.43
N GLN A 283 4.61 -22.04 -5.63
CA GLN A 283 5.07 -22.86 -6.74
C GLN A 283 4.49 -22.38 -8.07
N LEU A 284 3.18 -22.11 -8.13
CA LEU A 284 2.50 -21.52 -9.29
C LEU A 284 3.09 -20.15 -9.64
N ALA A 285 3.39 -19.30 -8.65
CA ALA A 285 4.07 -18.03 -8.89
C ALA A 285 5.49 -18.24 -9.48
N ALA A 286 6.23 -19.23 -9.00
CA ALA A 286 7.55 -19.58 -9.55
C ALA A 286 7.46 -20.21 -10.95
N ASP A 287 6.41 -20.96 -11.24
CA ASP A 287 6.14 -21.54 -12.56
C ASP A 287 5.68 -20.46 -13.54
N GLN A 288 4.83 -19.52 -13.10
CA GLN A 288 4.44 -18.35 -13.88
C GLN A 288 5.67 -17.50 -14.21
N LEU A 289 6.52 -17.23 -13.22
CA LEU A 289 7.76 -16.49 -13.43
C LEU A 289 8.66 -17.19 -14.46
N ARG A 290 8.75 -18.53 -14.42
CA ARG A 290 9.51 -19.32 -15.40
C ARG A 290 8.90 -19.28 -16.80
N ALA A 291 7.59 -19.48 -16.93
CA ALA A 291 6.89 -19.44 -18.21
C ALA A 291 6.98 -18.05 -18.86
N ILE A 292 6.79 -16.98 -18.08
CA ILE A 292 6.98 -15.61 -18.55
C ILE A 292 8.45 -15.38 -18.95
N THR A 293 9.41 -15.88 -18.16
CA THR A 293 10.83 -15.78 -18.49
C THR A 293 11.16 -16.51 -19.79
N GLU A 294 10.62 -17.71 -20.03
CA GLU A 294 10.81 -18.46 -21.28
C GLU A 294 10.15 -17.79 -22.49
N TYR A 295 8.94 -17.26 -22.31
CA TYR A 295 8.25 -16.44 -23.31
C TYR A 295 9.07 -15.23 -23.73
N THR A 296 9.74 -14.59 -22.78
CA THR A 296 10.40 -13.32 -23.03
C THR A 296 11.86 -13.51 -23.50
N LEU A 297 12.55 -14.58 -23.10
CA LEU A 297 13.98 -14.80 -23.40
C LEU A 297 14.28 -15.44 -24.75
N ARG A 298 13.34 -16.16 -25.39
CA ARG A 298 13.59 -16.77 -26.70
C ARG A 298 13.43 -15.72 -27.79
N GLY A 299 14.57 -15.19 -28.27
CA GLY A 299 14.63 -14.43 -29.52
C GLY A 299 14.15 -15.32 -30.67
N HIS A 300 12.99 -14.96 -31.24
CA HIS A 300 12.19 -15.71 -32.22
C HIS A 300 11.61 -17.03 -31.70
N MET A 301 10.40 -16.96 -31.14
CA MET A 301 9.49 -18.11 -31.02
C MET A 301 8.60 -18.20 -32.25
N GLY A 302 8.29 -19.42 -32.68
CA GLY A 302 7.23 -19.63 -33.68
C GLY A 302 5.86 -19.23 -33.09
N PRO A 303 4.88 -18.80 -33.91
CA PRO A 303 3.57 -18.35 -33.45
C PRO A 303 2.87 -19.35 -32.52
N GLU A 304 3.02 -20.65 -32.78
CA GLU A 304 2.44 -21.72 -31.96
C GLU A 304 3.09 -21.85 -30.57
N GLN A 305 4.41 -21.65 -30.48
CA GLN A 305 5.13 -21.68 -29.19
C GLN A 305 4.81 -20.44 -28.36
N GLU A 306 4.69 -19.30 -29.02
CA GLU A 306 4.27 -18.05 -28.40
C GLU A 306 2.86 -18.16 -27.79
N LEU A 307 1.92 -18.69 -28.58
CA LEU A 307 0.55 -18.93 -28.14
C LEU A 307 0.48 -19.95 -26.99
N ALA A 308 1.32 -20.99 -27.01
CA ALA A 308 1.37 -22.00 -25.95
C ALA A 308 1.85 -21.40 -24.61
N LEU A 309 2.89 -20.57 -24.64
CA LEU A 309 3.42 -19.91 -23.44
C LEU A 309 2.46 -18.83 -22.90
N GLN A 310 1.82 -18.05 -23.76
CA GLN A 310 0.74 -17.13 -23.33
C GLN A 310 -0.41 -17.89 -22.68
N SER A 311 -0.83 -19.00 -23.29
CA SER A 311 -1.88 -19.87 -22.75
C SER A 311 -1.46 -20.48 -21.41
N GLU A 312 -0.20 -20.85 -21.24
CA GLU A 312 0.33 -21.36 -19.98
C GLU A 312 0.36 -20.29 -18.88
N ILE A 313 0.78 -19.07 -19.21
CA ILE A 313 0.76 -17.93 -18.28
C ILE A 313 -0.68 -17.63 -17.84
N LEU A 314 -1.63 -17.60 -18.77
CA LEU A 314 -3.05 -17.40 -18.49
C LEU A 314 -3.62 -18.55 -17.67
N ARG A 315 -3.25 -19.80 -17.97
CA ARG A 315 -3.66 -20.99 -17.21
C ARG A 315 -3.15 -20.94 -15.78
N ILE A 316 -1.88 -20.59 -15.58
CA ILE A 316 -1.29 -20.45 -14.23
C ILE A 316 -1.96 -19.30 -13.48
N THR A 317 -2.23 -18.17 -14.15
CA THR A 317 -3.00 -17.05 -13.58
C THR A 317 -4.40 -17.49 -13.15
N ALA A 318 -5.12 -18.22 -14.00
CA ALA A 318 -6.44 -18.75 -13.70
C ALA A 318 -6.41 -19.78 -12.56
N ASN A 319 -5.36 -20.61 -12.47
CA ASN A 319 -5.17 -21.55 -11.37
C ASN A 319 -4.90 -20.82 -10.05
N ILE A 320 -4.06 -19.78 -10.06
CA ILE A 320 -3.85 -18.90 -8.89
C ILE A 320 -5.19 -18.31 -8.44
N GLN A 321 -6.02 -17.85 -9.38
CA GLN A 321 -7.35 -17.30 -9.08
C GLN A 321 -8.34 -18.34 -8.54
N ARG A 322 -8.34 -19.57 -9.08
CA ARG A 322 -9.23 -20.67 -8.64
C ARG A 322 -8.85 -21.26 -7.29
N MET A 323 -7.58 -21.19 -6.91
CA MET A 323 -7.11 -21.62 -5.59
C MET A 323 -7.46 -20.62 -4.48
N MET A 324 -8.05 -19.47 -4.84
CA MET A 324 -8.60 -18.52 -3.87
C MET A 324 -10.05 -18.90 -3.52
N PRO A 325 -10.49 -18.67 -2.27
CA PRO A 325 -11.91 -18.80 -1.93
C PRO A 325 -12.76 -17.88 -2.84
N PRO A 326 -13.97 -18.29 -3.21
CA PRO A 326 -14.84 -17.51 -4.09
C PRO A 326 -15.11 -16.13 -3.48
N LEU A 327 -15.15 -15.12 -4.35
CA LEU A 327 -15.58 -13.77 -4.01
C LEU A 327 -16.96 -13.86 -3.34
N VAL A 328 -17.05 -13.48 -2.07
CA VAL A 328 -18.34 -13.14 -1.49
C VAL A 328 -18.70 -11.78 -2.09
N ASP A 329 -19.38 -11.81 -3.24
CA ASP A 329 -20.08 -10.65 -3.76
C ASP A 329 -21.21 -10.34 -2.75
N GLN A 330 -20.96 -9.42 -1.82
CA GLN A 330 -22.05 -8.60 -1.31
C GLN A 330 -22.19 -7.44 -2.30
N GLU A 331 -23.37 -7.40 -2.91
CA GLU A 331 -23.83 -6.48 -3.95
C GLU A 331 -23.61 -6.97 -5.39
N GLY A 332 -24.73 -7.34 -6.01
CA GLY A 332 -24.82 -7.75 -7.39
C GLY A 332 -24.53 -6.61 -8.37
N GLU A 333 -24.24 -7.02 -9.60
CA GLU A 333 -23.98 -6.20 -10.79
C GLU A 333 -22.59 -5.57 -10.89
N GLY A 334 -21.61 -6.40 -11.27
CA GLY A 334 -20.28 -5.94 -11.67
C GLY A 334 -19.45 -6.94 -12.47
N ARG A 335 -20.04 -7.99 -13.06
CA ARG A 335 -19.35 -8.81 -14.05
C ARG A 335 -19.55 -8.15 -15.42
N ILE A 336 -18.49 -7.55 -15.98
CA ILE A 336 -18.22 -7.44 -17.45
C ILE A 336 -16.88 -6.70 -17.73
N ALA A 337 -16.30 -5.92 -16.80
CA ALA A 337 -15.19 -5.02 -17.16
C ALA A 337 -13.77 -5.65 -17.25
N SER A 338 -13.47 -6.76 -16.55
CA SER A 338 -12.10 -7.29 -16.48
C SER A 338 -11.70 -8.17 -17.68
N ASP A 339 -12.63 -8.97 -18.20
CA ASP A 339 -12.34 -9.90 -19.31
C ASP A 339 -12.25 -9.16 -20.65
N GLN A 340 -13.01 -8.07 -20.82
CA GLN A 340 -12.88 -7.22 -22.01
C GLN A 340 -11.52 -6.52 -22.07
N ALA A 341 -10.98 -6.03 -20.96
CA ALA A 341 -9.66 -5.35 -20.96
C ALA A 341 -8.51 -6.28 -21.37
N VAL A 342 -8.58 -7.56 -21.00
CA VAL A 342 -7.59 -8.58 -21.42
C VAL A 342 -7.81 -9.01 -22.88
N SER A 343 -9.06 -9.13 -23.32
CA SER A 343 -9.39 -9.45 -24.73
C SER A 343 -9.01 -8.32 -25.69
N SER A 344 -9.16 -7.05 -25.29
CA SER A 344 -8.73 -5.89 -26.07
C SER A 344 -7.21 -5.75 -26.20
N LEU A 345 -6.44 -6.32 -25.27
CA LEU A 345 -4.97 -6.42 -25.38
C LEU A 345 -4.52 -7.54 -26.35
N LEU A 346 -5.43 -8.47 -26.70
CA LEU A 346 -5.16 -9.64 -27.55
C LEU A 346 -5.66 -9.48 -28.99
N GLN A 347 -6.50 -8.48 -29.30
CA GLN A 347 -6.85 -8.17 -30.68
C GLN A 347 -5.75 -7.35 -31.35
N VAL A 348 -4.76 -8.04 -31.89
CA VAL A 348 -4.00 -7.54 -33.04
C VAL A 348 -4.96 -7.60 -34.23
N SER A 349 -5.59 -6.48 -34.59
CA SER A 349 -6.30 -6.41 -35.88
C SER A 349 -5.27 -6.28 -36.99
N ASP A 350 -5.14 -7.34 -37.78
CA ASP A 350 -4.56 -7.33 -39.13
C ASP A 350 -5.41 -6.45 -40.06
N ASP A 351 -5.27 -5.13 -39.95
CA ASP A 351 -5.74 -4.22 -40.99
C ASP A 351 -4.69 -3.14 -41.25
N THR A 352 -4.00 -3.34 -42.37
CA THR A 352 -3.14 -2.37 -43.05
C THR A 352 -3.89 -1.05 -43.27
N ALA A 353 -3.57 -0.03 -42.48
CA ALA A 353 -3.87 1.36 -42.81
C ALA A 353 -2.56 2.11 -43.10
N SER A 354 -2.20 2.19 -44.37
CA SER A 354 -1.11 3.03 -44.86
C SER A 354 -1.49 4.51 -44.70
N LEU A 355 -0.67 5.29 -43.99
CA LEU A 355 -0.79 6.74 -43.90
C LEU A 355 0.36 7.37 -44.72
N ARG A 356 0.04 7.80 -45.95
CA ARG A 356 0.91 8.64 -46.76
C ARG A 356 0.96 10.03 -46.14
N VAL A 357 2.14 10.47 -45.71
CA VAL A 357 2.41 11.88 -45.43
C VAL A 357 2.85 12.53 -46.72
N THR A 358 2.01 13.40 -47.28
CA THR A 358 2.41 14.32 -48.34
C THR A 358 3.33 15.39 -47.76
N SER A 359 4.53 15.46 -48.32
CA SER A 359 5.53 16.48 -48.05
C SER A 359 5.06 17.86 -48.50
N GLY A 360 5.03 18.81 -47.57
CA GLY A 360 5.49 20.19 -47.72
C GLY A 360 4.77 21.12 -48.69
N GLU A 361 4.31 22.26 -48.17
CA GLU A 361 4.56 23.54 -48.81
C GLU A 361 5.05 24.56 -47.77
N ARG A 362 6.06 25.32 -48.19
CA ARG A 362 6.73 26.41 -47.46
C ARG A 362 5.80 27.63 -47.42
N VAL A 363 5.80 28.38 -46.31
CA VAL A 363 6.47 29.70 -46.14
C VAL A 363 6.73 29.88 -44.65
#